data_AF-A0AAV6TR58-F1
#
_entry.id   AF-A0AAV6TR58-F1
#
_cell.length_a   1.000
_cell.length_b   1.000
_cell.length_c   1.000
_cell.angle_alpha   90.00
_cell.angle_beta   90.00
_cell.angle_gamma   90.00
#
_symmetry.space_group_name_H-M   'P 1'
#
loop_
_entity.id
_entity.type
_entity.pdbx_description
1 polymer ?
#
loop_
_entity_poly.entity_id
_entity_poly.type
_entity_poly.pdbx_seq_one_letter_code
_entity_poly.pdbx_strand_id
1 'polypeptide(L)'
;MKLFAANGTSIPTFGEKLLQVDLNLRRSLPWPFGIAAVCHPILGADFLKNFGLLVDMKNNRLIDTSTGRKVSAPVIASSYGTISLLAQDKDQYKDLLSEFPEIIKVSNPVKMNHQVEHHIETTGTGPPVFSRARRLTPEKLANAKQEFQYMIN
;
A
#
# COMPACT_ATOMS: atom_id res chain seq x y z
N MET A 1 -8.45 -20.08 17.50
CA MET A 1 -8.63 -18.84 16.72
C MET A 1 -8.41 -19.15 15.24
N LYS A 2 -9.17 -18.54 14.32
CA LYS A 2 -8.90 -18.65 12.87
C LYS A 2 -8.58 -17.25 12.35
N LEU A 3 -7.40 -17.08 11.75
CA LEU A 3 -6.94 -15.80 11.20
C LEU A 3 -6.96 -15.84 9.68
N PHE A 4 -7.22 -14.70 9.07
CA PHE A 4 -7.23 -14.53 7.63
C PHE A 4 -6.41 -13.30 7.25
N ALA A 5 -5.64 -13.41 6.18
CA ALA A 5 -4.96 -12.29 5.56
C ALA A 5 -5.95 -11.42 4.76
N ALA A 6 -5.54 -10.20 4.39
CA ALA A 6 -6.39 -9.28 3.63
C ALA A 6 -6.82 -9.82 2.25
N ASN A 7 -6.06 -10.75 1.68
CA ASN A 7 -6.39 -11.46 0.44
C ASN A 7 -7.31 -12.68 0.67
N GLY A 8 -7.83 -12.88 1.88
CA GLY A 8 -8.74 -13.97 2.23
C GLY A 8 -8.09 -15.32 2.51
N THR A 9 -6.76 -15.46 2.39
CA THR A 9 -6.12 -16.74 2.69
C THR A 9 -6.10 -17.01 4.20
N SER A 10 -6.31 -18.27 4.59
CA SER A 10 -6.23 -18.67 5.99
C SER A 10 -4.77 -18.63 6.45
N ILE A 11 -4.53 -17.99 7.59
CA ILE A 11 -3.21 -17.97 8.24
C ILE A 11 -3.16 -19.15 9.24
N PRO A 12 -2.22 -20.08 9.10
CA PRO A 12 -2.01 -21.14 10.09
C PRO A 12 -1.75 -20.57 11.49
N THR A 13 -2.40 -21.13 12.51
CA THR A 13 -2.21 -20.75 13.91
C THR A 13 -1.86 -21.98 14.76
N PHE A 14 -1.05 -21.77 15.80
CA PHE A 14 -0.41 -22.85 16.57
C PHE A 14 -0.68 -22.77 18.08
N GLY A 15 -1.71 -22.00 18.48
CA GLY A 15 -2.06 -21.77 19.88
C GLY A 15 -1.63 -20.39 20.36
N GLU A 16 -1.51 -20.24 21.68
CA GLU A 16 -1.18 -18.98 22.35
C GLU A 16 0.04 -19.14 23.25
N LYS A 17 0.80 -18.06 23.42
CA LYS A 17 1.95 -18.01 24.33
C LYS A 17 1.99 -16.66 25.03
N LEU A 18 2.10 -16.70 26.36
CA LEU A 18 2.35 -15.49 27.15
C LEU A 18 3.76 -14.97 26.86
N LEU A 19 3.86 -13.76 26.33
CA LEU A 19 5.13 -13.07 26.11
C LEU A 19 5.11 -11.70 26.78
N GLN A 20 6.29 -11.26 27.21
CA GLN A 20 6.49 -9.90 27.70
C GLN A 20 7.13 -9.07 26.61
N VAL A 21 6.45 -8.01 26.19
CA VAL A 21 6.95 -7.09 25.17
C VAL A 21 7.60 -5.89 25.84
N ASP A 22 8.83 -5.56 25.42
CA ASP A 22 9.46 -4.30 25.77
C ASP A 22 9.44 -3.35 24.56
N LEU A 23 8.72 -2.25 24.72
CA LEU A 23 8.61 -1.18 23.72
C LEU A 23 9.42 0.06 24.12
N ASN A 24 10.38 -0.06 25.05
CA ASN A 24 11.12 1.06 25.65
C ASN A 24 10.24 2.08 26.39
N LEU A 25 9.04 1.67 26.80
CA LEU A 25 8.14 2.46 27.65
C LEU A 25 8.51 2.38 29.13
N ARG A 26 9.53 1.57 29.46
CA ARG A 26 9.99 1.18 30.81
C ARG A 26 8.85 0.71 31.71
N ARG A 27 8.01 -0.16 31.17
CA ARG A 27 7.01 -0.94 31.92
C ARG A 27 6.81 -2.30 31.25
N SER A 28 6.37 -3.28 32.03
CA SER A 28 6.11 -4.63 31.55
C SER A 28 4.76 -4.69 30.82
N LEU A 29 4.74 -5.34 29.64
CA LEU A 29 3.54 -5.56 28.83
C LEU A 29 3.36 -7.07 28.59
N PRO A 30 2.93 -7.85 29.60
CA PRO A 30 2.70 -9.29 29.45
C PRO A 30 1.38 -9.53 28.71
N TRP A 31 1.39 -10.31 27.63
CA TRP A 31 0.19 -10.57 26.84
C TRP A 31 0.18 -11.99 26.24
N PRO A 32 -0.97 -12.68 26.23
CA PRO A 32 -1.12 -13.96 25.54
C PRO A 32 -1.20 -13.73 24.02
N PHE A 33 -0.08 -13.92 23.32
CA PHE A 33 -0.03 -13.77 21.88
C PHE A 33 -0.45 -15.05 21.17
N GLY A 34 -1.29 -14.91 20.14
CA GLY A 34 -1.54 -15.98 19.19
C GLY A 34 -0.30 -16.26 18.35
N ILE A 35 0.15 -17.51 18.31
CA ILE A 35 1.24 -17.96 17.45
C ILE A 35 0.66 -18.25 16.07
N ALA A 36 1.12 -17.52 15.06
CA ALA A 36 0.62 -17.61 13.70
C ALA A 36 1.78 -17.57 12.69
N ALA A 37 1.59 -18.20 11.53
CA ALA A 37 2.56 -18.16 10.43
C ALA A 37 2.49 -16.82 9.67
N VAL A 38 3.08 -15.78 10.26
CA VAL A 38 3.18 -14.43 9.68
C VAL A 38 4.65 -14.02 9.51
N CYS A 39 4.95 -13.25 8.46
CA CYS A 39 6.33 -12.81 8.20
C CYS A 39 6.82 -11.75 9.21
N HIS A 40 5.91 -10.91 9.70
CA HIS A 40 6.21 -9.85 10.65
C HIS A 40 5.29 -9.97 11.88
N PRO A 41 5.83 -9.86 13.11
CA PRO A 41 5.01 -9.81 14.32
C PRO A 41 4.07 -8.61 14.29
N ILE A 42 2.83 -8.79 14.76
CA ILE A 42 1.78 -7.77 14.76
C ILE A 42 1.30 -7.54 16.19
N LEU A 43 1.25 -6.27 16.60
CA LEU A 43 0.52 -5.85 17.80
C LEU A 43 -0.89 -5.44 17.40
N GLY A 44 -1.88 -6.17 17.91
CA GLY A 44 -3.28 -5.90 17.62
C GLY A 44 -3.84 -4.69 18.35
N ALA A 45 -5.00 -4.21 17.90
CA ALA A 45 -5.72 -3.11 18.55
C ALA A 45 -6.20 -3.46 19.96
N ASP A 46 -6.43 -4.75 20.23
CA ASP A 46 -6.72 -5.32 21.55
C ASP A 46 -5.57 -5.09 22.54
N PHE A 47 -4.34 -5.39 22.14
CA PHE A 47 -3.14 -5.11 22.93
C PHE A 47 -3.00 -3.61 23.20
N LEU A 48 -3.11 -2.78 22.16
CA LEU A 48 -2.99 -1.33 22.27
C LEU A 48 -4.03 -0.75 23.23
N LYS A 49 -5.29 -1.20 23.11
CA LYS A 49 -6.39 -0.78 23.99
C LYS A 49 -6.16 -1.19 25.43
N ASN A 50 -5.80 -2.45 25.68
CA ASN A 50 -5.57 -2.96 27.03
C ASN A 50 -4.48 -2.16 27.77
N PHE A 51 -3.44 -1.77 27.05
CA PHE A 51 -2.28 -1.09 27.61
C PHE A 51 -2.35 0.44 27.51
N GLY A 52 -3.39 1.03 26.93
CA GLY A 52 -3.51 2.47 26.78
C GLY A 52 -2.44 3.07 25.85
N LEU A 53 -2.17 2.41 24.73
CA LEU A 53 -1.16 2.83 23.76
C LEU A 53 -1.83 3.50 22.56
N LEU A 54 -1.45 4.74 22.26
CA LEU A 54 -1.91 5.51 21.12
C LEU A 54 -0.84 5.57 20.03
N VAL A 55 -1.25 5.29 18.80
CA VAL A 55 -0.40 5.40 17.61
C VAL A 55 -0.55 6.81 17.03
N ASP A 56 0.54 7.59 17.04
CA ASP A 56 0.61 8.92 16.44
C ASP A 56 1.39 8.84 15.14
N MET A 57 0.66 8.59 14.04
CA MET A 57 1.21 8.46 12.69
C MET A 57 1.83 9.74 12.17
N LYS A 58 1.33 10.92 12.59
CA LYS A 58 1.86 12.21 12.14
C LYS A 58 3.29 12.43 12.63
N ASN A 59 3.56 12.00 13.86
CA ASN A 59 4.86 12.19 14.51
C ASN A 59 5.68 10.89 14.59
N ASN A 60 5.27 9.82 13.89
CA ASN A 60 5.96 8.52 13.88
C ASN A 60 6.30 8.04 15.30
N ARG A 61 5.32 8.00 16.20
CA ARG A 61 5.54 7.65 17.62
C ARG A 61 4.39 6.87 18.23
N LEU A 62 4.70 6.10 19.25
CA LEU A 62 3.76 5.45 20.15
C LEU A 62 3.70 6.25 21.46
N ILE A 63 2.50 6.50 21.96
CA ILE A 63 2.25 7.27 23.19
C ILE A 63 1.57 6.36 24.21
N ASP A 64 2.15 6.23 25.39
CA ASP A 64 1.51 5.59 26.54
C ASP A 64 0.67 6.63 27.29
N THR A 65 -0.65 6.42 27.35
CA THR A 65 -1.58 7.37 28.00
C THR A 65 -1.52 7.32 29.51
N SER A 66 -1.04 6.22 30.09
CA SER A 66 -0.95 6.06 31.54
C SER A 66 0.30 6.73 32.13
N THR A 67 1.42 6.68 31.40
CA THR A 67 2.71 7.24 31.85
C THR A 67 3.10 8.53 31.13
N GLY A 68 2.38 8.89 30.06
CA GLY A 68 2.70 10.03 29.20
C GLY A 68 3.95 9.84 28.34
N ARG A 69 4.60 8.67 28.39
CA ARG A 69 5.83 8.40 27.65
C ARG A 69 5.57 8.26 26.17
N LYS A 70 6.55 8.69 25.39
CA LYS A 70 6.53 8.66 23.93
C LYS A 70 7.77 7.93 23.45
N VAL A 71 7.57 7.00 22.53
CA VAL A 71 8.65 6.25 21.89
C VAL A 71 8.55 6.46 20.40
N SER A 72 9.69 6.83 19.78
CA SER A 72 9.77 6.96 18.33
C SER A 72 9.58 5.59 17.68
N ALA A 73 8.69 5.52 16.69
CA ALA A 73 8.35 4.33 15.95
C ALA A 73 8.59 4.62 14.45
N PRO A 74 9.69 4.14 13.86
CA PRO A 74 9.96 4.38 12.45
C PRO A 74 8.88 3.72 11.59
N VAL A 75 8.41 4.45 10.57
CA VAL A 75 7.50 3.90 9.55
C VAL A 75 8.36 3.22 8.50
N ILE A 76 8.14 1.92 8.32
CA ILE A 76 8.80 1.13 7.27
C ILE A 76 7.76 0.95 6.16
N ALA A 77 8.08 1.42 4.95
CA ALA A 77 7.24 1.18 3.79
C ALA A 77 7.23 -0.33 3.48
N SER A 78 6.06 -0.95 3.46
CA SER A 78 5.92 -2.34 3.02
C SER A 78 6.11 -2.41 1.50
N SER A 79 6.96 -3.32 1.02
CA SER A 79 7.10 -3.62 -0.41
C SER A 79 5.84 -4.24 -1.04
N TYR A 80 4.83 -4.55 -0.22
CA TYR A 80 3.55 -5.12 -0.64
C TYR A 80 2.53 -4.01 -0.89
N GLY A 81 2.54 -3.44 -2.08
CA GLY A 81 1.51 -2.51 -2.58
C GLY A 81 0.30 -3.25 -3.17
N THR A 82 -0.24 -4.24 -2.47
CA THR A 82 -1.38 -5.02 -2.96
C THR A 82 -2.69 -4.44 -2.45
N ILE A 83 -3.53 -3.94 -3.35
CA ILE A 83 -4.93 -3.66 -3.04
C ILE A 83 -5.63 -5.02 -2.97
N SER A 84 -6.20 -5.35 -1.80
CA SER A 84 -6.99 -6.57 -1.62
C SER A 84 -8.43 -6.18 -1.32
N LEU A 85 -9.37 -6.74 -2.07
CA LEU A 85 -10.79 -6.49 -1.88
C LEU A 85 -11.27 -7.20 -0.61
N LEU A 86 -11.65 -6.43 0.41
CA LEU A 86 -12.34 -6.93 1.60
C LEU A 86 -13.84 -7.13 1.29
N ALA A 87 -14.17 -7.99 0.32
CA ALA A 87 -15.56 -8.34 0.04
C ALA A 87 -16.04 -9.44 1.01
N GLN A 88 -17.17 -9.22 1.67
CA GLN A 88 -17.85 -10.29 2.41
C GLN A 88 -18.31 -11.38 1.44
N ASP A 89 -18.50 -12.60 1.93
CA ASP A 89 -18.80 -13.81 1.13
C ASP A 89 -20.10 -13.76 0.30
N LYS A 90 -20.84 -12.64 0.28
CA LYS A 90 -22.08 -12.45 -0.50
C LYS A 90 -22.07 -11.19 -1.36
N ASP A 91 -20.92 -10.72 -1.81
CA ASP A 91 -20.87 -9.54 -2.67
C ASP A 91 -20.85 -9.93 -4.15
N GLN A 92 -21.90 -9.55 -4.89
CA GLN A 92 -22.08 -9.83 -6.32
C GLN A 92 -20.90 -9.35 -7.19
N TYR A 93 -20.13 -8.39 -6.68
CA TYR A 93 -18.97 -7.83 -7.36
C TYR A 93 -17.70 -8.64 -7.14
N LYS A 94 -17.67 -9.57 -6.17
CA LYS A 94 -16.51 -10.42 -5.88
C LYS A 94 -16.19 -11.35 -7.04
N ASP A 95 -17.22 -11.98 -7.62
CA ASP A 95 -17.07 -12.89 -8.75
C ASP A 95 -16.58 -12.13 -10.00
N LEU A 96 -17.21 -10.99 -10.30
CA LEU A 96 -16.81 -10.13 -11.42
C LEU A 96 -15.36 -9.64 -11.29
N LEU A 97 -14.95 -9.19 -10.10
CA LEU A 97 -13.59 -8.72 -9.87
C LEU A 97 -12.57 -9.87 -9.88
N SER A 98 -12.98 -11.09 -9.53
CA SER A 98 -12.13 -12.28 -9.65
C SER A 98 -11.86 -12.69 -11.10
N GLU A 99 -12.79 -12.38 -12.00
CA GLU A 99 -12.65 -12.61 -13.45
C GLU A 99 -11.61 -11.65 -14.08
N PHE A 100 -11.44 -10.44 -13.51
CA PHE A 100 -10.52 -9.42 -13.99
C PHE A 100 -9.47 -9.01 -12.94
N PRO A 101 -8.56 -9.93 -12.54
CA PRO A 101 -7.58 -9.67 -11.48
C PRO A 101 -6.55 -8.58 -11.85
N GLU A 102 -6.47 -8.20 -13.13
CA GLU A 102 -5.59 -7.14 -13.63
C GLU A 102 -6.05 -5.74 -13.21
N ILE A 103 -7.35 -5.53 -13.03
CA ILE A 103 -7.93 -4.23 -12.63
C ILE A 103 -7.60 -3.91 -11.16
N ILE A 104 -7.39 -4.94 -10.34
CA ILE A 104 -7.11 -4.82 -8.89
C ILE A 104 -5.61 -4.65 -8.62
N LYS A 105 -4.76 -5.02 -9.58
CA LYS A 105 -3.30 -4.92 -9.43
C LYS A 105 -2.86 -3.51 -9.76
N VAL A 106 -2.08 -2.91 -8.85
CA VAL A 106 -1.29 -1.71 -9.14
C VAL A 106 -0.08 -2.15 -9.98
N SER A 107 -0.30 -2.54 -11.23
CA SER A 107 0.76 -2.87 -12.17
C SER A 107 0.86 -1.80 -13.25
N ASN A 108 2.11 -1.58 -13.71
CA ASN A 108 2.52 -0.66 -14.78
C ASN A 108 1.53 -0.61 -15.96
N PRO A 109 1.49 0.52 -16.69
CA PRO A 109 0.65 0.65 -17.87
C PRO A 109 0.82 -0.58 -18.76
N VAL A 110 -0.26 -1.34 -18.91
CA VAL A 110 -0.31 -2.54 -19.74
C VAL A 110 0.12 -2.12 -21.13
N LYS A 111 1.14 -2.79 -21.69
CA LYS A 111 1.42 -2.70 -23.13
C LYS A 111 0.20 -3.28 -23.84
N MET A 112 -0.70 -2.39 -24.26
CA MET A 112 -1.90 -2.76 -24.98
C MET A 112 -1.51 -3.31 -26.35
N ASN A 113 -1.48 -4.65 -26.48
CA ASN A 113 -1.31 -5.33 -27.75
C ASN A 113 -2.67 -5.39 -28.45
N HIS A 114 -3.08 -4.29 -29.06
CA HIS A 114 -4.19 -4.29 -30.00
C HIS A 114 -3.61 -4.10 -31.40
N GLN A 115 -3.98 -4.95 -32.36
CA GLN A 115 -3.67 -4.76 -33.79
C GLN A 115 -4.45 -3.58 -34.41
N VAL A 116 -5.09 -2.76 -33.59
CA VAL A 116 -5.86 -1.59 -34.02
C VAL A 116 -4.96 -0.38 -33.93
N GLU A 117 -4.54 0.13 -35.08
CA GLU A 117 -3.81 1.38 -35.18
C GLU A 117 -4.79 2.54 -35.34
N HIS A 118 -4.63 3.59 -34.54
CA HIS A 118 -5.39 4.82 -34.72
C HIS A 118 -4.74 5.63 -35.85
N HIS A 119 -5.45 5.80 -36.96
CA HIS A 119 -5.04 6.68 -38.05
C HIS A 119 -5.65 8.07 -37.88
N ILE A 120 -4.81 9.11 -37.89
CA ILE A 120 -5.28 10.49 -37.94
C ILE A 120 -5.39 10.88 -39.41
N GLU A 121 -6.60 10.98 -39.92
CA GLU A 121 -6.86 11.49 -41.27
C GLU A 121 -6.58 12.99 -41.34
N THR A 122 -5.54 13.39 -42.07
CA THR A 122 -5.25 14.80 -42.32
C THR A 122 -6.02 15.29 -43.54
N THR A 123 -6.91 16.25 -43.36
CA THR A 123 -7.79 16.78 -44.43
C THR A 123 -7.12 17.79 -45.36
N GLY A 124 -5.88 18.19 -45.10
CA GLY A 124 -5.14 19.17 -45.89
C GLY A 124 -4.18 18.56 -46.90
N THR A 125 -4.15 19.08 -48.13
CA THR A 125 -3.19 18.72 -49.20
C THR A 125 -1.83 19.43 -49.07
N GLY A 126 -1.58 20.11 -47.94
CA GLY A 126 -0.38 20.91 -47.70
C GLY A 126 0.72 20.18 -46.93
N PRO A 127 1.96 20.71 -46.92
CA PRO A 127 3.07 20.13 -46.16
C PRO A 127 2.84 20.25 -44.63
N PRO A 128 3.52 19.41 -43.82
CA PRO A 128 3.47 19.51 -42.36
C PRO A 128 3.84 20.90 -41.85
N VAL A 129 3.11 21.38 -40.84
CA VAL A 129 3.36 22.68 -40.21
C VAL A 129 4.23 22.49 -38.97
N PHE A 130 5.25 23.33 -38.80
CA PHE A 130 6.16 23.31 -37.65
C PHE A 130 6.06 24.62 -36.84
N SER A 131 6.25 24.52 -35.52
CA SER A 131 6.39 25.67 -34.63
C SER A 131 7.59 25.49 -33.70
N ARG A 132 8.29 26.59 -33.41
CA ARG A 132 9.43 26.58 -32.48
C ARG A 132 8.94 26.32 -31.06
N ALA A 133 9.57 25.36 -30.38
CA ALA A 133 9.31 25.10 -28.97
C ALA A 133 9.56 26.34 -28.11
N ARG A 134 8.63 26.67 -27.21
CA ARG A 134 8.79 27.76 -26.26
C ARG A 134 9.64 27.31 -25.07
N ARG A 135 10.45 28.23 -24.53
CA ARG A 135 11.28 27.96 -23.35
C ARG A 135 10.38 27.69 -22.13
N LEU A 136 10.70 26.63 -21.41
CA LEU A 136 10.12 26.33 -20.11
C LEU A 136 10.95 26.98 -19.00
N THR A 137 10.34 27.27 -17.86
CA THR A 137 11.08 27.62 -16.64
C THR A 137 11.92 26.42 -16.18
N PRO A 138 13.01 26.62 -15.41
CA PRO A 138 13.89 25.53 -14.97
C PRO A 138 13.15 24.38 -14.28
N GLU A 139 12.18 24.72 -13.40
CA GLU A 139 11.33 23.75 -12.70
C GLU A 139 10.45 22.92 -13.67
N LYS A 140 9.75 23.59 -14.60
CA LYS A 140 8.90 22.91 -15.59
C LYS A 140 9.72 22.05 -16.55
N LEU A 141 10.93 22.51 -16.92
CA LEU A 141 11.84 21.75 -17.77
C LEU A 141 12.34 20.48 -17.05
N ALA A 142 12.69 20.57 -15.76
CA ALA A 142 13.11 19.43 -14.98
C ALA A 142 12.01 18.38 -14.86
N ASN A 143 10.78 18.80 -14.53
CA ASN A 143 9.63 17.91 -14.43
C ASN A 143 9.30 17.26 -15.78
N ALA A 144 9.27 18.03 -16.87
CA ALA A 144 9.02 17.50 -18.20
C ALA A 144 10.07 16.45 -18.61
N LYS A 145 11.36 16.71 -18.35
CA LYS A 145 12.43 15.74 -18.64
C LYS A 145 12.27 14.44 -17.87
N GLN A 146 11.94 14.53 -16.59
CA GLN A 146 11.72 13.36 -15.75
C GLN A 146 10.54 12.52 -16.27
N GLU A 147 9.44 13.17 -16.64
CA GLU A 147 8.25 12.50 -17.16
C GLU A 147 8.51 11.83 -18.52
N PHE A 148 9.18 12.51 -19.45
CA PHE A 148 9.54 11.91 -20.75
C PHE A 148 10.51 10.73 -20.57
N GLN A 149 11.45 10.81 -19.63
CA GLN A 149 12.33 9.68 -19.33
C GLN A 149 11.56 8.47 -18.79
N TYR A 150 10.50 8.70 -18.00
CA TYR A 150 9.60 7.65 -17.54
C TYR A 150 8.81 7.03 -18.70
N MET A 151 8.32 7.82 -19.66
CA MET A 151 7.54 7.32 -20.80
C MET A 151 8.35 6.50 -21.82
N ILE A 152 9.66 6.78 -21.95
CA ILE A 152 10.54 6.10 -22.91
C ILE A 152 11.06 4.76 -22.35
N ASN A 153 11.14 4.63 -21.03
CA ASN A 153 11.67 3.45 -20.33
C ASN A 153 10.56 2.41 -20.03
#